data_AF-A0A519KDJ4-F1
#
_entry.id   AF-A0A519KDJ4-F1
#
_cell.length_a   1.000
_cell.length_b   1.000
_cell.length_c   1.000
_cell.angle_alpha   90.00
_cell.angle_beta   90.00
_cell.angle_gamma   90.00
#
_symmetry.space_group_name_H-M   'P 1'
#
loop_
_entity.id
_entity.type
_entity.pdbx_description
1 polymer ?
#
loop_
_entity_poly.entity_id
_entity_poly.type
_entity_poly.pdbx_seq_one_letter_code
_entity_poly.pdbx_strand_id
1 'polypeptide(L)'
;MDSTHLHLISNHFPLVGMAIGTLTLIYAMFAKTTPAIKNVALMIIVLSALTAIPAYFSGEGAEDTVENIAGINERYIEKHEDSGKLFAISIFVIGAFALLLLIYDRLKRKENKFLGYVFLLGCIIVCAFAINAGNTGGEIRHNEIRSGYSPSASADSNAENNATKADDGDDD
;
A
#
# COMPACT_ATOMS: atom_id res chain seq x y z
N MET A 1 -6.94 20.51 -7.17
CA MET A 1 -7.29 19.09 -6.98
C MET A 1 -7.49 18.90 -5.49
N ASP A 2 -8.55 18.23 -5.09
CA ASP A 2 -8.82 17.92 -3.68
C ASP A 2 -7.85 16.85 -3.14
N SER A 3 -7.65 16.79 -1.82
CA SER A 3 -6.79 15.81 -1.13
C SER A 3 -7.10 14.38 -1.54
N THR A 4 -8.38 14.02 -1.57
CA THR A 4 -8.87 12.68 -1.94
C THR A 4 -8.41 12.26 -3.33
N HIS A 5 -8.52 13.17 -4.31
CA HIS A 5 -8.07 12.90 -5.67
C HIS A 5 -6.54 12.74 -5.75
N LEU A 6 -5.80 13.54 -4.98
CA LEU A 6 -4.34 13.46 -4.93
C LEU A 6 -3.89 12.15 -4.29
N HIS A 7 -4.55 11.71 -3.23
CA HIS A 7 -4.27 10.45 -2.56
C HIS A 7 -4.51 9.26 -3.49
N LEU A 8 -5.70 9.20 -4.12
CA LEU A 8 -6.08 8.09 -5.01
C LEU A 8 -5.17 7.95 -6.23
N ILE A 9 -4.71 9.06 -6.82
CA ILE A 9 -3.79 8.98 -7.96
C ILE A 9 -2.38 8.60 -7.50
N SER A 10 -1.94 9.08 -6.33
CA SER A 10 -0.54 8.95 -5.90
C SER A 10 -0.24 7.65 -5.16
N ASN A 11 -1.20 7.10 -4.42
CA ASN A 11 -0.98 6.01 -3.46
C ASN A 11 -0.43 4.72 -4.08
N HIS A 12 -0.71 4.41 -5.35
CA HIS A 12 -0.21 3.19 -5.98
C HIS A 12 1.25 3.28 -6.43
N PHE A 13 1.76 4.48 -6.75
CA PHE A 13 3.12 4.64 -7.28
C PHE A 13 4.21 4.17 -6.29
N PRO A 14 4.14 4.47 -4.99
CA PRO A 14 5.08 3.96 -3.99
C PRO A 14 5.07 2.43 -3.90
N LEU A 15 3.89 1.80 -3.94
CA LEU A 15 3.78 0.34 -3.78
C LEU A 15 4.38 -0.38 -4.99
N VAL A 16 3.96 0.02 -6.19
CA VAL A 16 4.43 -0.60 -7.44
C VAL A 16 5.90 -0.30 -7.69
N GLY A 17 6.34 0.94 -7.44
CA GLY A 17 7.73 1.34 -7.57
C GLY A 17 8.65 0.52 -6.66
N MET A 18 8.26 0.29 -5.40
CA MET A 18 9.02 -0.55 -4.48
C MET A 18 9.12 -2.00 -4.95
N ALA A 19 8.02 -2.57 -5.43
CA ALA A 19 8.01 -3.94 -5.95
C ALA A 19 8.94 -4.07 -7.17
N ILE A 20 8.80 -3.18 -8.15
CA ILE A 20 9.63 -3.20 -9.37
C ILE A 20 11.12 -2.96 -9.02
N GLY A 21 11.40 -1.97 -8.17
CA GLY A 21 12.76 -1.66 -7.72
C GLY A 21 13.43 -2.86 -7.02
N THR A 22 12.70 -3.53 -6.13
CA THR A 22 13.19 -4.71 -5.41
C THR A 22 13.42 -5.89 -6.36
N LEU A 23 12.48 -6.18 -7.27
CA LEU A 23 12.65 -7.25 -8.27
C LEU A 23 13.84 -6.97 -9.20
N THR A 24 14.03 -5.72 -9.61
CA THR A 24 15.17 -5.30 -10.44
C THR A 24 16.48 -5.45 -9.67
N LEU A 25 16.49 -5.14 -8.37
CA LEU A 25 17.66 -5.34 -7.51
C LEU A 25 18.02 -6.81 -7.35
N ILE A 26 17.03 -7.69 -7.13
CA ILE A 26 17.22 -9.15 -7.10
C ILE A 26 17.83 -9.60 -8.41
N TYR A 27 17.23 -9.20 -9.54
CA TYR A 27 17.76 -9.55 -10.85
C TYR A 27 19.21 -9.07 -11.02
N ALA A 28 19.52 -7.84 -10.63
CA ALA A 28 20.87 -7.28 -10.72
C ALA A 28 21.91 -8.06 -9.88
N MET A 29 21.53 -8.52 -8.69
CA MET A 29 22.44 -9.20 -7.77
C MET A 29 22.71 -10.67 -8.15
N PHE A 30 21.73 -11.35 -8.77
CA PHE A 30 21.81 -12.78 -9.04
C PHE A 30 22.07 -13.12 -10.51
N ALA A 31 21.53 -12.34 -11.45
CA ALA A 31 21.94 -12.44 -12.84
C ALA A 31 23.27 -11.69 -12.98
N LYS A 32 24.27 -12.30 -13.63
CA LYS A 32 25.61 -11.73 -13.87
C LYS A 32 25.53 -10.47 -14.75
N THR A 33 24.99 -9.40 -14.19
CA THR A 33 24.61 -8.17 -14.87
C THR A 33 25.67 -7.09 -14.68
N THR A 34 25.51 -5.99 -15.41
CA THR A 34 26.35 -4.82 -15.26
C THR A 34 25.95 -4.01 -14.02
N PRO A 35 26.88 -3.25 -13.40
CA PRO A 35 26.57 -2.36 -12.28
C PRO A 35 25.49 -1.32 -12.59
N ALA A 36 25.24 -1.04 -13.88
CA ALA A 36 24.20 -0.12 -14.31
C ALA A 36 22.79 -0.60 -13.92
N ILE A 37 22.50 -1.91 -13.97
CA ILE A 37 21.17 -2.44 -13.64
C ILE A 37 20.87 -2.27 -12.15
N LYS A 38 21.86 -2.51 -11.28
CA LYS A 38 21.77 -2.21 -9.85
C LYS A 38 21.46 -0.73 -9.61
N ASN A 39 22.16 0.18 -10.29
CA ASN A 39 21.92 1.61 -10.16
C ASN A 39 20.49 2.00 -10.59
N VAL A 40 19.96 1.39 -11.66
CA VAL A 40 18.57 1.58 -12.07
C VAL A 40 17.61 1.11 -10.98
N ALA A 41 17.84 -0.06 -10.38
CA ALA A 41 17.03 -0.55 -9.27
C ALA A 41 17.02 0.43 -8.08
N LEU A 42 18.20 0.95 -7.69
CA LEU A 42 18.31 1.96 -6.63
C LEU A 42 17.58 3.26 -7.00
N MET A 43 17.68 3.72 -8.25
CA MET A 43 16.96 4.92 -8.71
C MET A 43 15.44 4.73 -8.65
N ILE A 44 14.94 3.56 -9.05
CA ILE A 44 13.51 3.25 -8.97
C ILE A 44 13.04 3.30 -7.51
N ILE A 45 13.80 2.73 -6.58
CA ILE A 45 13.49 2.77 -5.14
C ILE A 45 13.48 4.21 -4.62
N VAL A 46 14.45 5.04 -5.02
CA VAL A 46 14.48 6.47 -4.64
C VAL A 46 13.26 7.22 -5.19
N LEU A 47 12.93 7.04 -6.47
CA LEU A 47 11.76 7.67 -7.08
C LEU A 47 10.46 7.21 -6.41
N SER A 48 10.39 5.94 -6.05
CA SER A 48 9.25 5.36 -5.33
C SER A 48 9.09 5.96 -3.93
N ALA A 49 10.19 6.23 -3.22
CA ALA A 49 10.16 6.97 -1.96
C ALA A 49 9.68 8.42 -2.16
N LEU A 50 10.11 9.11 -3.23
CA LEU A 50 9.65 10.46 -3.52
C LEU A 50 8.16 10.53 -3.84
N THR A 51 7.62 9.53 -4.53
CA THR A 51 6.17 9.48 -4.80
C THR A 51 5.34 9.13 -3.57
N ALA A 52 5.95 8.67 -2.47
CA ALA A 52 5.25 8.44 -1.21
C ALA A 52 4.90 9.75 -0.49
N ILE A 53 5.62 10.84 -0.78
CA ILE A 53 5.38 12.17 -0.21
C ILE A 53 3.94 12.65 -0.48
N PRO A 54 3.49 12.77 -1.75
CA PRO A 54 2.12 13.20 -2.02
C PRO A 54 1.07 12.26 -1.41
N ALA A 55 1.30 10.94 -1.44
CA ALA A 55 0.36 9.96 -0.87
C ALA A 55 0.21 10.12 0.65
N TYR A 56 1.31 10.34 1.36
CA TYR A 56 1.33 10.53 2.81
C TYR A 56 0.59 11.82 3.21
N PHE A 57 0.92 12.95 2.59
CA PHE A 57 0.32 14.25 2.96
C PHE A 57 -1.13 14.42 2.52
N SER A 58 -1.60 13.64 1.55
CA SER A 58 -3.00 13.68 1.12
C SER A 58 -3.89 12.65 1.80
N GLY A 59 -3.32 11.76 2.63
CA GLY A 59 -4.07 10.71 3.33
C GLY A 59 -5.09 11.26 4.31
N GLU A 60 -4.70 12.19 5.16
CA GLU A 60 -5.56 12.80 6.19
C GLU A 60 -6.80 13.47 5.56
N GLY A 61 -6.60 14.31 4.54
CA GLY A 61 -7.73 14.92 3.84
C GLY A 61 -8.56 13.92 3.02
N ALA A 62 -8.04 12.73 2.70
CA ALA A 62 -8.82 11.66 2.07
C ALA A 62 -9.68 10.93 3.10
N GLU A 63 -9.17 10.75 4.32
CA GLU A 63 -9.87 10.20 5.48
C GLU A 63 -11.08 11.06 5.88
N ASP A 64 -10.88 12.38 6.07
CA ASP A 64 -11.97 13.33 6.38
C ASP A 64 -13.14 13.25 5.38
N THR A 65 -12.82 12.96 4.12
CA THR A 65 -13.83 12.87 3.05
C THR A 65 -14.63 11.56 3.12
N VAL A 66 -14.05 10.48 3.64
CA VAL A 66 -14.66 9.14 3.64
C VAL A 66 -15.21 8.71 4.99
N GLU A 67 -14.76 9.30 6.10
CA GLU A 67 -15.16 8.92 7.46
C GLU A 67 -16.70 9.00 7.68
N ASN A 68 -17.36 9.97 7.03
CA ASN A 68 -18.79 10.25 7.20
C ASN A 68 -19.69 9.53 6.18
N ILE A 69 -19.12 8.70 5.30
CA ILE A 69 -19.88 7.99 4.26
C ILE A 69 -20.55 6.74 4.86
N ALA A 70 -21.87 6.64 4.66
CA ALA A 70 -22.64 5.48 5.10
C ALA A 70 -22.07 4.16 4.53
N GLY A 71 -21.84 3.18 5.42
CA GLY A 71 -21.30 1.87 5.06
C GLY A 71 -19.76 1.77 5.14
N ILE A 72 -19.06 2.87 5.37
CA ILE A 72 -17.64 2.87 5.71
C ILE A 72 -17.50 2.81 7.23
N ASN A 73 -16.59 1.98 7.72
CA ASN A 73 -16.34 1.83 9.15
C ASN A 73 -14.93 2.37 9.46
N GLU A 74 -14.90 3.37 10.33
CA GLU A 74 -13.72 4.13 10.77
C GLU A 74 -12.55 3.23 11.17
N ARG A 75 -12.81 2.09 11.82
CA ARG A 75 -11.77 1.12 12.20
C ARG A 75 -10.93 0.63 11.01
N TYR A 76 -11.52 0.51 9.82
CA TYR A 76 -10.77 0.11 8.63
C TYR A 76 -9.97 1.27 8.03
N ILE A 77 -10.43 2.50 8.20
CA ILE A 77 -9.70 3.71 7.82
C ILE A 77 -8.46 3.83 8.71
N GLU A 78 -8.63 3.82 10.04
CA GLU A 78 -7.53 3.86 11.01
C GLU A 78 -6.48 2.77 10.75
N LYS A 79 -6.94 1.53 10.51
CA LYS A 79 -6.04 0.40 10.21
C LYS A 79 -5.23 0.62 8.92
N HIS A 80 -5.84 1.23 7.91
CA HIS A 80 -5.14 1.60 6.68
C HIS A 80 -4.16 2.75 6.92
N GLU A 81 -4.57 3.75 7.70
CA GLU A 81 -3.74 4.90 8.06
C GLU A 81 -2.46 4.45 8.80
N ASP A 82 -2.60 3.61 9.83
CA ASP A 82 -1.48 3.02 10.57
C ASP A 82 -0.54 2.22 9.67
N SER A 83 -1.11 1.37 8.81
CA SER A 83 -0.34 0.56 7.86
C SER A 83 0.37 1.43 6.82
N GLY A 84 -0.29 2.49 6.36
CA GLY A 84 0.23 3.47 5.41
C GLY A 84 1.36 4.30 6.01
N LYS A 85 1.22 4.77 7.26
CA LYS A 85 2.26 5.47 8.02
C LYS A 85 3.50 4.59 8.20
N LEU A 86 3.32 3.34 8.62
CA LEU A 86 4.43 2.39 8.78
C LEU A 86 5.17 2.16 7.45
N PHE A 87 4.42 1.96 6.36
CA PHE A 87 5.01 1.81 5.03
C PHE A 87 5.73 3.09 4.58
N ALA A 88 5.12 4.27 4.73
CA ALA A 88 5.67 5.57 4.35
C ALA A 88 7.01 5.86 5.06
N ILE A 89 7.07 5.67 6.37
CA ILE A 89 8.32 5.84 7.13
C ILE A 89 9.39 4.85 6.63
N SER A 90 9.01 3.60 6.42
CA SER A 90 9.94 2.55 6.01
C SER A 90 10.50 2.79 4.60
N ILE A 91 9.66 3.23 3.65
CA ILE A 91 10.10 3.54 2.28
C ILE A 91 10.98 4.79 2.25
N PHE A 92 10.74 5.80 3.10
CA PHE A 92 11.65 6.95 3.20
C PHE A 92 13.04 6.54 3.72
N VAL A 93 13.11 5.66 4.72
CA VAL A 93 14.39 5.13 5.23
C VAL A 93 15.12 4.32 4.16
N ILE A 94 14.43 3.39 3.50
CA ILE A 94 15.03 2.58 2.43
C ILE A 94 15.42 3.45 1.22
N GLY A 95 14.61 4.44 0.84
CA GLY A 95 14.90 5.38 -0.24
C GLY A 95 16.12 6.26 0.04
N ALA A 96 16.23 6.80 1.26
CA ALA A 96 17.40 7.55 1.68
C ALA A 96 18.66 6.67 1.65
N PHE A 97 18.55 5.43 2.11
CA PHE A 97 19.67 4.49 2.09
C PHE A 97 20.04 4.06 0.65
N ALA A 98 19.07 3.89 -0.24
CA ALA A 98 19.28 3.66 -1.66
C ALA A 98 20.05 4.82 -2.33
N LEU A 99 19.70 6.06 -1.97
CA LEU A 99 20.41 7.25 -2.45
C LEU A 99 21.87 7.27 -1.96
N LEU A 100 22.12 6.92 -0.70
CA LEU A 100 23.47 6.79 -0.16
C LEU A 100 24.29 5.70 -0.88
N LEU A 101 23.69 4.55 -1.19
CA LEU A 101 24.34 3.50 -1.96
C LEU A 101 24.68 3.96 -3.37
N LEU A 102 23.80 4.73 -4.02
CA LEU A 102 24.04 5.29 -5.35
C LEU A 102 25.22 6.27 -5.34
N ILE A 103 25.30 7.14 -4.32
CA ILE A 103 26.44 8.05 -4.13
C ILE A 103 27.73 7.26 -3.85
N TYR A 104 27.66 6.25 -2.99
CA TYR A 104 28.81 5.39 -2.65
C TYR A 104 29.37 4.67 -3.88
N ASP A 105 28.51 4.13 -4.74
CA ASP A 105 28.92 3.45 -5.98
C ASP A 105 29.57 4.45 -6.97
N ARG A 106 29.12 5.72 -7.01
CA ARG A 106 29.78 6.77 -7.81
C ARG A 106 31.18 7.13 -7.32
N LEU A 107 31.46 6.97 -6.02
CA LEU A 107 32.80 7.17 -5.44
C LEU A 107 33.79 6.02 -5.77
N LYS A 108 33.41 5.07 -6.64
CA LYS A 108 34.23 3.93 -7.11
C LYS A 108 34.82 3.11 -5.95
N ARG A 109 34.10 3.03 -4.83
CA ARG A 109 34.49 2.18 -3.70
C ARG A 109 34.24 0.72 -4.05
N LYS A 110 35.02 -0.19 -3.43
CA LYS A 110 34.83 -1.63 -3.61
C LYS A 110 33.45 -2.02 -3.07
N GLU A 111 32.68 -2.76 -3.87
CA GLU A 111 31.34 -3.17 -3.48
C GLU A 111 31.37 -4.09 -2.26
N ASN A 112 30.58 -3.76 -1.25
CA ASN A 112 30.40 -4.60 -0.07
C ASN A 112 29.15 -5.49 -0.27
N LYS A 113 29.37 -6.75 -0.65
CA LYS A 113 28.29 -7.72 -0.88
C LYS A 113 27.40 -7.92 0.35
N PHE A 114 27.98 -7.88 1.55
CA PHE A 114 27.21 -8.01 2.80
C PHE A 114 26.20 -6.87 2.94
N LEU A 115 26.64 -5.63 2.68
CA LEU A 115 25.76 -4.46 2.72
C LEU A 115 24.64 -4.56 1.68
N GLY A 116 24.94 -5.09 0.49
CA GLY A 116 23.94 -5.34 -0.56
C GLY A 116 22.87 -6.34 -0.12
N TYR A 117 23.23 -7.45 0.53
CA TYR A 117 22.26 -8.42 1.03
C TYR A 117 21.41 -7.89 2.19
N VAL A 118 22.01 -7.11 3.11
CA VAL A 118 21.27 -6.44 4.19
C VAL A 118 20.26 -5.44 3.61
N PHE A 119 20.68 -4.67 2.60
CA PHE A 119 19.80 -3.73 1.91
C PHE A 119 18.64 -4.45 1.20
N LEU A 120 18.92 -5.55 0.50
CA LEU A 120 17.90 -6.36 -0.16
C LEU A 120 16.89 -6.92 0.85
N LEU A 121 17.35 -7.41 2.01
CA LEU A 121 16.46 -7.87 3.07
C LEU A 121 15.54 -6.75 3.55
N GLY A 122 16.08 -5.55 3.76
CA GLY A 122 15.29 -4.36 4.08
C GLY A 122 14.23 -4.06 3.02
N CYS A 123 14.58 -4.13 1.73
CA CYS A 123 13.63 -3.91 0.64
C CYS A 123 12.48 -4.95 0.66
N ILE A 124 12.78 -6.22 0.91
CA ILE A 124 11.77 -7.28 1.02
C ILE A 124 10.81 -7.01 2.19
N ILE A 125 11.33 -6.57 3.34
CA ILE A 125 10.49 -6.21 4.50
C ILE A 125 9.58 -5.03 4.15
N VAL A 126 10.10 -3.99 3.47
CA VAL A 126 9.27 -2.85 3.06
C VAL A 126 8.23 -3.24 2.01
N CYS A 127 8.53 -4.18 1.11
CA CYS A 127 7.52 -4.77 0.22
C CYS A 127 6.40 -5.49 0.99
N ALA A 128 6.71 -6.15 2.11
CA ALA A 128 5.67 -6.74 2.95
C ALA A 128 4.76 -5.68 3.58
N PHE A 129 5.33 -4.55 4.04
CA PHE A 129 4.54 -3.43 4.52
C PHE A 129 3.71 -2.77 3.42
N ALA A 130 4.23 -2.66 2.20
CA ALA A 130 3.49 -2.19 1.02
C ALA A 130 2.25 -3.06 0.76
N ILE A 131 2.41 -4.39 0.79
CA ILE A 131 1.30 -5.34 0.63
C ILE A 131 0.25 -5.14 1.73
N ASN A 132 0.68 -5.00 2.99
CA ASN A 132 -0.24 -4.78 4.11
C ASN A 132 -1.01 -3.45 3.98
N ALA A 133 -0.34 -2.36 3.60
CA ALA A 133 -0.98 -1.08 3.34
C ALA A 133 -2.00 -1.16 2.19
N GLY A 134 -1.67 -1.87 1.11
CA GLY A 134 -2.61 -2.11 0.00
C GLY A 134 -3.83 -2.95 0.40
N ASN A 135 -3.63 -4.02 1.16
CA ASN A 135 -4.71 -4.89 1.63
C ASN A 135 -5.69 -4.15 2.55
N THR A 136 -5.15 -3.41 3.53
CA THR A 136 -5.96 -2.62 4.46
C THR A 136 -6.71 -1.49 3.75
N GLY A 137 -6.11 -0.88 2.71
CA GLY A 137 -6.80 0.12 1.89
C GLY A 137 -7.97 -0.48 1.11
N GLY A 138 -7.84 -1.71 0.62
CA GLY A 138 -8.94 -2.44 -0.01
C GLY A 138 -10.09 -2.71 0.97
N GLU A 139 -9.78 -3.09 2.21
CA GLU A 139 -10.79 -3.43 3.24
C GLU A 139 -11.74 -2.26 3.55
N ILE A 140 -11.37 -1.00 3.27
CA ILE A 140 -12.20 0.19 3.49
C ILE A 140 -13.54 0.07 2.73
N ARG A 141 -13.52 -0.41 1.48
CA ARG A 141 -14.71 -0.44 0.62
C ARG A 141 -15.03 -1.81 0.02
N HIS A 142 -14.14 -2.78 0.18
CA HIS A 142 -14.32 -4.16 -0.24
C HIS A 142 -14.63 -5.04 0.98
N ASN A 143 -15.91 -5.27 1.24
CA ASN A 143 -16.35 -6.14 2.32
C ASN A 143 -15.93 -7.60 2.07
N GLU A 144 -15.81 -7.99 0.81
CA GLU A 144 -15.47 -9.34 0.35
C GLU A 144 -14.07 -9.81 0.76
N ILE A 145 -13.15 -8.88 1.04
CA ILE A 145 -11.79 -9.20 1.49
C ILE A 145 -11.62 -9.09 3.01
N ARG A 146 -12.69 -8.74 3.74
CA ARG A 146 -12.67 -8.67 5.21
C ARG A 146 -12.75 -10.07 5.81
N SER A 147 -12.02 -10.28 6.91
CA SER A 147 -12.11 -11.52 7.67
C SER A 147 -13.54 -11.75 8.17
N GLY A 148 -14.12 -12.93 7.88
CA GLY A 148 -15.47 -13.30 8.29
C GLY A 148 -16.59 -12.91 7.32
N TYR A 149 -16.29 -12.42 6.13
CA TYR A 149 -17.30 -12.18 5.09
C TYR A 149 -17.98 -13.49 4.67
N SER A 150 -19.32 -13.54 4.80
CA SER A 150 -20.17 -14.61 4.29
C SER A 150 -21.25 -14.00 3.38
N PRO A 151 -21.30 -14.36 2.09
CA PRO A 151 -22.28 -13.82 1.13
C PRO A 151 -23.75 -14.07 1.53
N SER A 152 -24.01 -15.06 2.39
CA SER A 152 -25.36 -15.51 2.75
C SER A 152 -26.02 -14.68 3.86
N ALA A 153 -25.24 -14.01 4.72
CA ALA A 153 -25.79 -13.27 5.87
C ALA A 153 -26.50 -11.96 5.47
N SER A 154 -26.31 -11.49 4.24
CA SER A 154 -26.93 -10.28 3.68
C SER A 154 -28.22 -10.55 2.88
N ALA A 155 -28.57 -11.81 2.61
CA ALA A 155 -29.75 -12.16 1.83
C ALA A 155 -30.98 -12.48 2.71
N ASP A 156 -30.77 -13.02 3.92
CA ASP A 156 -31.89 -13.48 4.77
C ASP A 156 -32.62 -12.35 5.52
N SER A 157 -32.01 -11.18 5.70
CA SER A 157 -32.66 -10.05 6.40
C SER A 157 -33.78 -9.38 5.58
N ASN A 158 -33.90 -9.67 4.28
CA ASN A 158 -34.99 -9.19 3.43
C ASN A 158 -36.14 -10.20 3.28
N ALA A 159 -35.96 -11.45 3.71
CA ALA A 159 -37.01 -12.47 3.64
C ALA A 159 -37.98 -12.38 4.83
N GLU A 160 -37.48 -12.06 6.03
CA GLU A 160 -38.34 -11.92 7.23
C GLU A 160 -39.23 -10.67 7.19
N ASN A 161 -38.77 -9.55 6.63
CA ASN A 161 -39.58 -8.31 6.57
C ASN A 161 -40.71 -8.34 5.52
N ASN A 162 -40.71 -9.31 4.60
CA ASN A 162 -41.75 -9.46 3.59
C ASN A 162 -42.83 -10.48 3.99
N ALA A 163 -42.56 -11.33 4.98
CA ALA A 163 -43.54 -12.26 5.52
C ALA A 163 -44.53 -11.57 6.48
N THR A 164 -44.09 -10.54 7.21
CA THR A 164 -44.93 -9.83 8.21
C THR A 164 -45.84 -8.75 7.61
N LYS A 165 -45.69 -8.41 6.32
CA LYS A 165 -46.54 -7.42 5.64
C LYS A 165 -47.66 -8.02 4.79
N ALA A 166 -47.75 -9.34 4.69
CA ALA A 166 -48.72 -10.02 3.83
C ALA A 166 -49.97 -10.51 4.57
N ASP A 167 -50.12 -10.25 5.88
CA ASP A 167 -51.21 -10.81 6.71
C ASP A 167 -52.19 -9.77 7.29
N ASP A 168 -52.01 -8.48 7.01
CA ASP A 168 -52.84 -7.39 7.59
C ASP A 168 -53.76 -6.72 6.55
N GLY A 169 -54.41 -7.52 5.69
CA GLY A 169 -55.26 -6.96 4.63
C GLY A 169 -56.32 -7.91 4.11
N ASP A 170 -57.25 -8.30 4.97
CA ASP A 170 -58.64 -8.62 4.61
C ASP A 170 -59.45 -8.72 5.91
N ASP A 171 -60.18 -7.66 6.27
CA ASP A 171 -61.49 -7.71 6.92
C ASP A 171 -62.13 -6.30 6.93
N ASP A 172 -63.39 -6.28 6.47
CA ASP A 172 -64.39 -5.19 6.34
C ASP A 172 -64.41 -4.26 5.11
#